data_AF-U1FNH9-F1
#
_entry.id   AF-U1FNH9-F1
#
_cell.length_a   1.000
_cell.length_b   1.000
_cell.length_c   1.000
_cell.angle_alpha   90.00
_cell.angle_beta   90.00
_cell.angle_gamma   90.00
#
_symmetry.space_group_name_H-M   'P 1'
#
loop_
_entity.id
_entity.type
_entity.pdbx_description
1 polymer ?
#
loop_
_entity_poly.entity_id
_entity_poly.type
_entity_poly.pdbx_seq_one_letter_code
_entity_poly.pdbx_strand_id
1 'polypeptide(L)' 'MTIQDFIGEHSADFDTYEVRPDWHGNKIYSVWLKSNEGACVGYPQYAIDNGKTIRLSTIEETIAIMETDIPSTDD' A
#
# COMPACT_ATOMS: atom_id res chain seq x y z
N MET A 1 11.07 5.38 -11.43
CA MET A 1 10.22 6.08 -10.45
C MET A 1 10.36 5.38 -9.12
N THR A 2 10.54 6.10 -8.03
CA THR A 2 10.65 5.52 -6.67
C THR A 2 9.37 5.81 -5.89
N ILE A 3 9.12 5.08 -4.80
CA ILE A 3 7.97 5.36 -3.94
C ILE A 3 8.01 6.78 -3.35
N GLN A 4 9.19 7.33 -3.09
CA GLN A 4 9.34 8.71 -2.63
C GLN A 4 8.88 9.72 -3.69
N ASP A 5 9.19 9.46 -4.96
CA ASP A 5 8.74 10.26 -6.09
C ASP A 5 7.21 10.20 -6.21
N PHE A 6 6.64 8.99 -6.12
CA PHE A 6 5.18 8.77 -6.11
C PHE A 6 4.47 9.54 -4.99
N ILE A 7 4.99 9.47 -3.76
CA ILE A 7 4.41 10.21 -2.62
C ILE A 7 4.57 11.72 -2.80
N GLY A 8 5.68 12.18 -3.37
CA GLY A 8 5.87 13.59 -3.70
C GLY A 8 4.85 14.12 -4.71
N GLU A 9 4.60 13.37 -5.78
CA GLU A 9 3.59 13.69 -6.80
C GLU A 9 2.17 13.68 -6.23
N HIS A 10 1.89 12.76 -5.30
CA HIS A 10 0.60 12.62 -4.62
C HIS A 10 0.58 13.22 -3.20
N SER A 11 1.41 14.22 -2.93
CA SER A 11 1.62 14.78 -1.59
C SER A 11 0.40 15.51 -1.01
N ALA A 12 -0.60 15.83 -1.84
CA ALA A 12 -1.90 16.33 -1.39
C ALA A 12 -2.71 15.24 -0.65
N ASP A 13 -2.56 13.99 -1.08
CA ASP A 13 -3.34 12.86 -0.60
C ASP A 13 -2.57 12.01 0.43
N PHE A 14 -1.27 11.84 0.22
CA PHE A 14 -0.42 10.98 1.06
C PHE A 14 0.65 11.76 1.82
N ASP A 15 0.96 11.30 3.02
CA ASP A 15 2.02 11.87 3.85
C ASP A 15 3.27 11.00 3.88
N THR A 16 3.07 9.70 4.08
CA THR A 16 4.16 8.75 4.28
C THR A 16 3.76 7.35 3.82
N TYR A 17 4.74 6.44 3.84
CA TYR A 17 4.58 5.07 3.43
C TYR A 17 5.34 4.11 4.35
N GLU A 18 4.85 2.88 4.45
CA GLU A 18 5.51 1.75 5.11
C GLU A 18 5.78 0.66 4.07
N VAL A 19 6.98 0.07 4.11
CA VAL A 19 7.35 -1.05 3.23
C VAL A 19 6.71 -2.33 3.77
N ARG A 20 6.03 -3.06 2.88
CA ARG A 20 5.36 -4.34 3.20
C ARG A 20 6.10 -5.50 2.52
N PRO A 21 5.82 -6.76 2.92
CA PRO A 21 6.32 -7.93 2.22
C PRO A 21 5.97 -7.87 0.72
N ASP A 22 6.87 -8.39 -0.11
CA ASP A 22 6.62 -8.47 -1.54
C ASP A 22 5.43 -9.40 -1.81
N TRP A 23 4.55 -8.99 -2.74
CA TRP A 23 3.36 -9.74 -3.11
C TRP A 23 3.37 -10.03 -4.61
N HIS A 24 3.34 -11.31 -4.97
CA HIS A 24 3.44 -11.79 -6.36
C HIS A 24 4.66 -11.24 -7.12
N GLY A 25 5.79 -11.06 -6.42
CA GLY A 25 7.02 -10.51 -7.01
C GLY A 25 7.00 -8.99 -7.22
N ASN A 26 5.97 -8.29 -6.73
CA ASN A 26 5.90 -6.84 -6.71
C ASN A 26 6.21 -6.32 -5.32
N LYS A 27 6.84 -5.14 -5.25
CA LYS A 27 7.03 -4.44 -3.98
C LYS A 27 5.76 -3.75 -3.57
N ILE A 28 5.39 -3.89 -2.30
CA ILE A 28 4.18 -3.32 -1.75
C ILE A 28 4.54 -2.24 -0.74
N TYR A 29 3.85 -1.11 -0.81
CA TYR A 29 3.97 -0.02 0.14
C TYR A 29 2.60 0.31 0.70
N SER A 30 2.43 0.26 2.02
CA SER A 30 1.24 0.80 2.68
C SER A 30 1.37 2.31 2.70
N VAL A 31 0.45 3.03 2.06
CA VAL A 31 0.48 4.49 1.97
C VAL A 31 -0.58 5.11 2.88
N TRP A 32 -0.19 6.13 3.66
CA TRP A 32 -1.10 6.79 4.59
C TRP A 32 -1.77 8.00 3.96
N LEU A 33 -3.11 7.98 3.95
CA LEU A 33 -3.95 9.10 3.54
C LEU A 33 -3.96 10.18 4.63
N LYS A 34 -3.61 11.42 4.25
CA LYS A 34 -3.68 12.59 5.13
C LYS A 34 -5.09 12.83 5.68
N SER A 35 -6.10 12.61 4.84
CA SER A 35 -7.51 12.74 5.22
C SER A 35 -7.94 11.77 6.34
N ASN A 36 -7.17 10.71 6.58
CA ASN A 36 -7.44 9.70 7.60
C ASN A 36 -6.46 9.80 8.77
N GLU A 37 -5.66 10.86 8.85
CA GLU A 37 -4.77 11.12 9.99
C GLU A 37 -5.60 11.23 11.28
N GLY A 38 -5.30 10.35 12.25
CA GLY A 38 -6.03 10.26 13.51
C GLY A 38 -7.35 9.48 13.45
N ALA A 39 -7.74 8.94 12.30
CA ALA A 39 -8.96 8.15 12.14
C ALA A 39 -8.63 6.69 11.80
N CYS A 40 -9.07 5.76 12.66
CA CYS A 40 -8.96 4.31 12.39
C CYS A 40 -10.14 3.85 11.50
N VAL A 41 -10.27 4.48 10.32
CA VAL A 41 -11.39 4.25 9.40
C VAL A 41 -10.91 4.02 7.98
N GLY A 42 -11.52 3.03 7.32
CA GLY A 42 -11.25 2.66 5.92
C GLY A 42 -10.33 1.44 5.78
N TYR A 43 -10.29 0.89 4.55
CA TYR A 43 -9.30 -0.12 4.18
C TYR A 43 -7.91 0.53 4.08
N PRO A 44 -6.83 -0.20 4.38
CA PRO A 44 -5.49 0.26 4.07
C PRO A 44 -5.37 0.50 2.55
N GLN A 45 -4.64 1.54 2.18
CA GLN A 45 -4.32 1.85 0.80
C GLN A 45 -2.91 1.35 0.51
N TYR A 46 -2.74 0.57 -0.58
CA TYR A 46 -1.41 0.10 -0.99
C TYR A 46 -0.99 0.74 -2.31
N ALA A 47 0.30 0.98 -2.44
CA ALA A 47 0.97 1.26 -3.70
C ALA A 47 1.78 0.02 -4.12
N ILE A 48 1.61 -0.39 -5.36
CA ILE A 48 2.22 -1.58 -5.96
C ILE A 48 3.26 -1.12 -6.97
N ASP A 49 4.50 -1.58 -6.78
CA ASP A 49 5.63 -1.36 -7.68
C ASP A 49 6.02 -2.68 -8.36
N ASN A 50 5.80 -2.72 -9.67
CA ASN A 50 6.13 -3.86 -10.53
C ASN A 50 7.50 -3.74 -11.21
N GLY A 51 8.34 -2.80 -10.77
CA GLY A 51 9.65 -2.49 -11.34
C GLY A 51 9.62 -1.61 -12.60
N LYS A 52 8.43 -1.29 -13.13
CA LYS A 52 8.25 -0.35 -14.25
C LYS A 52 7.51 0.91 -13.83
N THR A 53 6.44 0.75 -13.06
CA THR A 53 5.55 1.82 -12.63
C THR A 53 5.06 1.56 -11.21
N ILE A 54 4.78 2.63 -10.49
CA ILE A 54 4.11 2.58 -9.18
C ILE A 54 2.67 3.05 -9.37
N ARG A 55 1.71 2.29 -8.86
CA ARG A 55 0.28 2.66 -8.88
C ARG A 55 -0.41 2.26 -7.58
N LEU A 56 -1.57 2.84 -7.31
CA LEU A 56 -2.43 2.37 -6.23
C LEU A 56 -3.03 0.99 -6.55
N SER A 57 -3.21 0.18 -5.52
CA SER A 57 -3.95 -1.06 -5.55
C SER A 57 -5.43 -0.80 -5.80
N THR A 58 -6.08 -1.71 -6.51
CA THR A 58 -7.56 -1.79 -6.50
C THR A 58 -8.04 -2.35 -5.17
N ILE A 59 -9.35 -2.25 -4.91
CA ILE A 59 -9.95 -2.83 -3.70
C ILE A 59 -9.74 -4.35 -3.63
N GLU A 60 -9.82 -5.05 -4.77
CA GLU A 60 -9.60 -6.50 -4.84
C GLU A 60 -8.15 -6.86 -4.52
N GLU A 61 -7.19 -6.09 -5.04
CA GLU A 61 -5.76 -6.28 -4.72
C GLU A 61 -5.47 -5.97 -3.26
N THR A 62 -6.08 -4.92 -2.70
CA THR A 62 -5.97 -4.60 -1.27
C THR A 62 -6.46 -5.76 -0.41
N ILE A 63 -7.62 -6.33 -0.71
CA ILE A 63 -8.16 -7.48 0.02
C ILE A 63 -7.20 -8.67 -0.10
N ALA A 64 -6.73 -9.00 -1.31
CA ALA A 64 -5.82 -10.12 -1.52
C ALA A 64 -4.48 -9.94 -0.78
N ILE A 65 -3.91 -8.73 -0.78
CA ILE A 65 -2.69 -8.41 -0.03
C ILE A 65 -2.93 -8.59 1.47
N MET A 66 -4.06 -8.10 2.01
CA MET A 66 -4.41 -8.29 3.41
C MET A 66 -4.59 -9.76 3.77
N GLU A 67 -5.23 -10.56 2.91
CA GLU A 67 -5.39 -12.00 3.10
C GLU A 67 -4.06 -12.75 3.12
N THR A 68 -3.07 -12.28 2.37
CA THR A 68 -1.72 -12.88 2.35
C THR A 68 -0.91 -12.49 3.59
N ASP A 69 -1.23 -11.36 4.20
CA ASP A 69 -0.55 -10.83 5.40
C ASP A 69 -1.02 -11.51 6.70
N ILE A 70 -2.19 -12.17 6.66
CA ILE A 70 -2.69 -12.94 7.79
C ILE A 70 -1.77 -14.16 7.94
N PRO A 71 -1.02 -14.31 9.05
CA PRO A 71 -0.27 -15.53 9.27
C PRO A 71 -1.28 -16.67 9.30
N SER A 72 -1.08 -17.67 8.43
CA SER A 72 -1.86 -18.90 8.43
C SER A 72 -1.79 -19.49 9.84
N THR A 73 -2.81 -19.20 10.66
CA THR A 73 -2.95 -19.84 11.96
C THR A 73 -3.65 -21.17 11.66
N ASP A 74 -2.85 -22.12 11.17
CA ASP A 74 -3.21 -23.53 11.14
C ASP A 74 -2.67 -24.11 12.45
N ASP A 75 -3.55 -24.21 13.46
CA ASP A 75 -3.37 -25.03 14.67
C ASP A 75 -4.26 -26.28 14.56
#